data_AF-A0A9W9EHK8-F1
#
_entry.id   AF-A0A9W9EHK8-F1
#
_cell.length_a   1.000
_cell.length_b   1.000
_cell.length_c   1.000
_cell.angle_alpha   90.00
_cell.angle_beta   90.00
_cell.angle_gamma   90.00
#
_symmetry.space_group_name_H-M   'P 1'
#
loop_
_entity.id
_entity.type
_entity.pdbx_description
1 polymer ?
#
loop_
_entity_poly.entity_id
_entity_poly.type
_entity_poly.pdbx_seq_one_letter_code
_entity_poly.pdbx_strand_id
1 'polypeptide(L)'
;MSMFGSSSNKSSEDVKTALVRQLQQEAAMTNARALIGKINEHCFDACVPAPGSSLSSKESGCLSSCMEKYIAMWNITSRTYVARVGQESKRMGGQDASAIASMATGAPEGGSGVMG
;
A
#
# COMPACT_ATOMS: atom_id res chain seq x y z
N MET A 1 4.90 -52.53 17.86
CA MET A 1 4.07 -52.83 16.67
C MET A 1 3.45 -51.53 16.18
N SER A 2 3.59 -51.29 14.88
CA SER A 2 3.31 -50.09 14.05
C SER A 2 2.01 -49.33 14.40
N MET A 3 1.88 -48.02 14.13
CA MET A 3 1.69 -47.49 12.78
C MET A 3 2.09 -46.00 12.65
N PHE A 4 2.98 -45.72 11.70
CA PHE A 4 3.16 -44.42 11.06
C PHE A 4 1.83 -44.00 10.40
N GLY A 5 1.30 -42.83 10.77
CA GLY A 5 0.09 -42.23 10.19
C GLY A 5 0.42 -40.99 9.34
N SER A 6 0.47 -41.20 8.04
CA SER A 6 0.56 -40.30 6.88
C SER A 6 0.38 -38.77 7.03
N SER A 7 1.44 -38.04 6.66
CA SER A 7 1.48 -36.90 5.69
C SER A 7 0.63 -35.65 6.01
N SER A 8 1.03 -34.75 6.91
CA SER A 8 2.12 -33.73 6.80
C SER A 8 2.02 -32.65 5.71
N ASN A 9 0.91 -32.51 4.96
CA ASN A 9 0.85 -31.52 3.85
C ASN A 9 -0.15 -30.36 4.02
N LYS A 10 -0.76 -30.16 5.19
CA LYS A 10 -1.65 -28.99 5.46
C LYS A 10 -0.95 -27.83 6.18
N SER A 11 0.09 -28.07 6.99
CA SER A 11 0.74 -27.00 7.76
C SER A 11 1.61 -26.06 6.92
N SER A 12 2.21 -26.55 5.82
CA SER A 12 3.13 -25.75 5.00
C SER A 12 2.42 -24.63 4.23
N GLU A 13 1.24 -24.89 3.69
CA GLU A 13 0.45 -23.90 2.93
C GLU A 13 -0.16 -22.84 3.87
N ASP A 14 -0.60 -23.23 5.06
CA ASP A 14 -1.12 -22.30 6.07
C ASP A 14 0.01 -21.37 6.58
N VAL A 15 1.20 -21.91 6.84
CA VAL A 15 2.37 -21.12 7.24
C VAL A 15 2.80 -20.16 6.14
N LYS A 16 2.83 -20.61 4.88
CA LYS A 16 3.16 -19.76 3.72
C LYS A 16 2.15 -18.61 3.59
N THR A 17 0.86 -18.89 3.75
CA THR A 17 -0.20 -17.88 3.66
C THR A 17 -0.08 -16.84 4.78
N ALA A 18 0.18 -17.28 6.01
CA ALA A 18 0.41 -16.38 7.14
C ALA A 18 1.63 -15.48 6.93
N LEU A 19 2.73 -16.04 6.41
CA LEU A 19 3.95 -15.29 6.10
C LEU A 19 3.72 -14.26 4.99
N VAL A 20 3.05 -14.63 3.89
CA VAL A 20 2.73 -13.71 2.80
C VAL A 20 1.88 -12.54 3.30
N ARG A 21 0.89 -12.81 4.16
CA ARG A 21 0.06 -11.76 4.76
C ARG A 21 0.88 -10.79 5.61
N GLN A 22 1.81 -11.31 6.42
CA GLN A 22 2.71 -10.47 7.21
C GLN A 22 3.58 -9.58 6.32
N LEU A 23 4.18 -10.15 5.27
CA LEU A 23 5.00 -9.41 4.30
C LEU A 23 4.19 -8.30 3.60
N GLN A 24 2.94 -8.58 3.23
CA GLN A 24 2.05 -7.59 2.61
C GLN A 24 1.74 -6.43 3.57
N GLN A 25 1.48 -6.71 4.85
CA GLN A 25 1.25 -5.67 5.85
C GLN A 25 2.48 -4.79 6.04
N GLU A 26 3.67 -5.39 6.09
CA GLU A 26 4.93 -4.65 6.21
C GLU A 26 5.22 -3.78 4.98
N ALA A 27 4.97 -4.31 3.78
CA ALA A 27 5.07 -3.57 2.54
C ALA A 27 4.09 -2.38 2.49
N ALA A 28 2.84 -2.58 2.89
CA ALA A 28 1.84 -1.52 2.97
C ALA A 28 2.25 -0.40 3.93
N MET A 29 2.75 -0.75 5.13
CA MET A 29 3.24 0.21 6.11
C MET A 29 4.44 1.01 5.60
N THR A 30 5.38 0.35 4.92
CA THR A 30 6.55 1.01 4.34
C THR A 30 6.16 1.97 3.23
N ASN A 31 5.26 1.55 2.33
CA ASN A 31 4.79 2.42 1.26
C ASN A 31 3.97 3.61 1.79
N ALA A 32 3.16 3.42 2.84
CA ALA A 32 2.42 4.52 3.49
C ALA A 32 3.37 5.56 4.11
N ARG A 33 4.45 5.12 4.78
CA ARG A 33 5.48 6.02 5.31
C ARG A 33 6.16 6.81 4.20
N ALA A 34 6.50 6.17 3.09
CA ALA A 34 7.09 6.84 1.93
C ALA A 34 6.15 7.90 1.33
N LEU A 35 4.84 7.58 1.21
CA LEU A 35 3.83 8.53 0.77
C LEU A 35 3.75 9.75 1.69
N ILE A 36 3.69 9.54 3.01
CA ILE A 36 3.66 10.64 3.98
C ILE A 36 4.93 11.50 3.87
N GLY A 37 6.10 10.87 3.70
CA GLY A 37 7.35 11.60 3.45
C GLY A 37 7.25 12.52 2.24
N LYS A 38 6.70 12.02 1.13
CA LYS A 38 6.50 12.82 -0.09
C LYS A 38 5.45 13.91 0.06
N ILE A 39 4.37 13.66 0.79
CA ILE A 39 3.37 14.67 1.12
C ILE A 39 4.02 15.78 1.95
N ASN A 40 4.83 15.43 2.96
CA ASN A 40 5.50 16.41 3.80
C ASN A 40 6.43 17.31 2.99
N GLU A 41 7.31 16.73 2.17
CA GLU A 41 8.21 17.49 1.28
C GLU A 41 7.41 18.40 0.35
N HIS A 42 6.50 17.83 -0.44
CA HIS A 42 5.80 18.55 -1.50
C HIS A 42 4.84 19.62 -0.97
N CYS A 43 4.07 19.31 0.08
CA CYS A 43 3.11 20.25 0.63
C CYS A 43 3.77 21.34 1.47
N PHE A 44 4.89 21.06 2.14
CA PHE A 44 5.63 22.11 2.82
C PHE A 44 6.19 23.12 1.82
N ASP A 45 6.89 22.66 0.78
CA ASP A 45 7.46 23.51 -0.26
C ASP A 45 6.39 24.37 -0.97
N ALA A 46 5.20 23.79 -1.20
CA ALA A 46 4.11 24.48 -1.89
C ALA A 46 3.34 25.48 -0.99
N CYS A 47 3.22 25.20 0.30
CA CYS A 47 2.30 25.92 1.18
C CYS A 47 2.96 26.79 2.24
N VAL A 48 4.26 26.64 2.53
CA VAL A 48 4.96 27.36 3.61
C VAL A 48 6.08 28.24 3.02
N PRO A 49 5.75 29.41 2.44
CA PRO A 49 6.74 30.27 1.79
C PRO A 49 7.65 31.02 2.77
N ALA A 50 7.24 31.18 4.03
CA ALA A 50 7.97 31.88 5.08
C ALA A 50 7.90 31.08 6.38
N PRO A 51 8.81 30.10 6.59
CA PRO A 51 8.77 29.24 7.76
C PRO A 51 8.98 30.05 9.05
N GLY A 52 8.15 29.77 10.05
CA GLY A 52 8.20 30.39 11.37
C GLY A 52 7.92 29.39 12.49
N SER A 53 7.79 29.87 13.73
CA SER A 53 7.50 29.03 14.89
C SER A 53 6.08 28.45 14.91
N SER A 54 5.20 28.94 14.05
CA SER A 54 3.79 28.52 13.94
C SER A 54 3.29 28.70 12.52
N LEU A 55 2.35 27.86 12.11
CA LEU A 55 1.64 28.01 10.85
C LEU A 55 0.56 29.10 10.97
N SER A 56 0.49 29.98 9.98
CA SER A 56 -0.66 30.86 9.81
C SER A 56 -1.91 30.07 9.42
N SER A 57 -3.10 30.67 9.58
CA SER A 57 -4.36 30.05 9.14
C SER A 57 -4.37 29.73 7.64
N LYS A 58 -3.68 30.55 6.84
CA LYS A 58 -3.58 30.36 5.39
C LYS A 58 -2.69 29.17 5.04
N GLU A 59 -1.54 29.02 5.70
CA GLU A 59 -0.63 27.89 5.51
C GLU A 59 -1.28 26.59 5.96
N SER A 60 -1.97 26.61 7.11
CA SER A 60 -2.72 25.46 7.62
C SER A 60 -3.81 25.01 6.65
N GLY A 61 -4.61 25.95 6.13
CA GLY A 61 -5.64 25.64 5.13
C GLY A 61 -5.06 25.14 3.79
N CYS A 62 -3.92 25.70 3.35
CA CYS A 62 -3.21 25.21 2.17
C CYS A 62 -2.71 23.79 2.37
N LEU A 63 -2.07 23.49 3.50
CA LEU A 63 -1.57 22.17 3.85
C LEU A 63 -2.69 21.13 3.83
N SER A 64 -3.83 21.39 4.48
CA SER A 64 -4.98 20.47 4.44
C SER A 64 -5.44 20.17 3.01
N SER A 65 -5.61 21.22 2.19
CA SER A 65 -6.02 21.03 0.79
C SER A 65 -4.95 20.32 -0.05
N CYS A 66 -3.67 20.60 0.20
CA CYS A 66 -2.57 19.96 -0.51
C CYS A 66 -2.52 18.47 -0.22
N MET A 67 -2.61 18.07 1.05
CA MET A 67 -2.59 16.66 1.45
C MET A 67 -3.75 15.88 0.81
N GLU A 68 -4.97 16.42 0.89
CA GLU A 68 -6.16 15.81 0.27
C GLU A 68 -5.97 15.60 -1.24
N LYS A 69 -5.51 16.64 -1.95
CA LYS A 69 -5.27 16.59 -3.40
C LYS A 69 -4.14 15.63 -3.76
N TYR A 70 -3.06 15.62 -2.98
CA TYR A 70 -1.91 14.75 -3.21
C TYR A 70 -2.31 13.28 -3.05
N ILE A 71 -3.05 12.93 -1.99
CA ILE A 71 -3.57 11.58 -1.76
C ILE A 71 -4.53 11.18 -2.88
N ALA A 72 -5.43 12.06 -3.32
CA ALA A 72 -6.33 11.80 -4.43
C ALA A 72 -5.58 11.50 -5.73
N MET A 73 -4.58 12.34 -6.06
CA MET A 73 -3.70 12.14 -7.21
C MET A 73 -2.95 10.81 -7.13
N TRP A 74 -2.36 10.52 -5.97
CA TRP A 74 -1.60 9.30 -5.74
C TRP A 74 -2.47 8.06 -5.92
N ASN A 75 -3.69 8.07 -5.37
CA ASN A 75 -4.64 6.97 -5.51
C ASN A 75 -5.04 6.69 -6.96
N ILE A 76 -5.30 7.73 -7.75
CA ILE A 76 -5.65 7.58 -9.18
C ILE A 76 -4.44 7.05 -9.96
N THR A 77 -3.26 7.63 -9.71
CA THR A 77 -2.02 7.25 -10.39
C THR A 77 -1.62 5.81 -10.05
N SER A 78 -1.68 5.42 -8.79
CA SER A 78 -1.34 4.07 -8.32
C SER A 78 -2.24 3.01 -8.95
N ARG A 79 -3.57 3.21 -8.93
CA ARG A 79 -4.51 2.28 -9.59
C ARG A 79 -4.26 2.15 -11.08
N THR A 80 -4.06 3.28 -11.77
CA THR A 80 -3.81 3.31 -13.22
C THR A 80 -2.49 2.61 -13.56
N TYR A 81 -1.44 2.88 -12.79
CA TYR A 81 -0.12 2.29 -12.96
C TYR A 81 -0.17 0.77 -12.75
N VAL A 82 -0.75 0.29 -11.64
CA VAL A 82 -0.84 -1.15 -11.37
C VAL A 82 -1.69 -1.87 -12.41
N ALA A 83 -2.81 -1.26 -12.86
CA ALA A 83 -3.62 -1.82 -13.94
C ALA A 83 -2.80 -2.01 -15.23
N ARG A 84 -2.01 -1.00 -15.62
CA ARG A 84 -1.13 -1.08 -16.79
C ARG A 84 -0.05 -2.14 -16.60
N VAL A 85 0.68 -2.11 -15.50
CA VAL A 85 1.79 -3.06 -15.26
C VAL A 85 1.27 -4.50 -15.20
N GLY A 86 0.09 -4.73 -14.63
CA GLY A 86 -0.55 -6.04 -14.64
C GLY A 86 -0.89 -6.54 -16.04
N GLN A 87 -1.34 -5.65 -16.94
CA GLN A 87 -1.59 -5.99 -18.35
C GLN A 87 -0.27 -6.32 -19.08
N GLU A 88 0.76 -5.50 -18.89
CA GLU A 88 2.08 -5.73 -19.49
C GLU A 88 2.74 -7.01 -18.96
N SER A 89 2.57 -7.32 -17.67
CA SER A 89 3.13 -8.53 -17.06
C SER A 89 2.49 -9.81 -17.60
N LYS A 90 1.18 -9.79 -17.86
CA LYS A 90 0.48 -10.90 -18.56
C LYS A 90 0.99 -11.09 -19.98
N ARG A 91 1.26 -9.99 -20.70
CA ARG A 91 1.83 -10.02 -22.05
C ARG A 91 3.25 -10.59 -22.08
N MET A 92 4.03 -10.34 -21.03
CA MET A 92 5.41 -10.84 -20.88
C MET A 92 5.51 -12.23 -20.21
N GLY A 93 4.39 -12.94 -19.98
CA GLY A 93 4.38 -14.31 -19.46
C GLY A 93 4.57 -14.45 -17.93
N GLY A 94 4.37 -13.38 -17.15
CA GLY A 94 4.79 -13.30 -15.75
C GLY A 94 3.87 -13.98 -14.72
N GLN A 95 4.48 -14.86 -13.90
CA GLN A 95 3.94 -15.53 -12.71
C GLN A 95 3.90 -14.64 -11.45
N ASP A 96 4.30 -13.36 -11.55
CA ASP A 96 4.55 -12.49 -10.38
C ASP A 96 3.54 -11.34 -10.19
N ALA A 97 2.30 -11.50 -10.69
CA ALA A 97 1.25 -10.48 -10.58
C ALA A 97 0.98 -10.04 -9.12
N SER A 98 1.25 -10.88 -8.12
CA SER A 98 1.07 -10.56 -6.70
C SER A 98 2.12 -9.57 -6.16
N ALA A 99 3.37 -9.63 -6.64
CA ALA A 99 4.44 -8.72 -6.25
C ALA A 99 4.16 -7.28 -6.73
N ILE A 100 3.51 -7.17 -7.90
CA ILE A 100 3.08 -5.90 -8.48
C ILE A 100 1.91 -5.29 -7.72
N ALA A 101 0.99 -6.15 -7.27
CA ALA A 101 -0.16 -5.73 -6.47
C ALA A 101 0.26 -5.16 -5.11
N SER A 102 1.33 -5.70 -4.50
CA SER A 102 1.91 -5.18 -3.25
C SER A 102 2.57 -3.79 -3.37
N MET A 103 2.77 -3.27 -4.59
CA MET A 103 3.27 -1.90 -4.80
C MET A 103 2.16 -0.84 -4.84
N ALA A 104 0.89 -1.23 -4.95
CA ALA A 104 -0.20 -0.29 -4.73
C ALA A 104 -0.37 -0.06 -3.23
N THR A 105 -0.18 1.17 -2.77
CA THR A 105 -0.58 1.64 -1.42
C THR A 105 -2.11 1.67 -1.23
N GLY A 106 -2.85 0.86 -1.97
CA GLY A 106 -4.28 0.96 -2.13
C GLY A 106 -4.85 -0.34 -2.65
N ALA A 107 -4.46 -1.45 -2.04
CA ALA A 107 -5.38 -2.58 -1.99
C ALA A 107 -6.58 -2.11 -1.15
N PRO A 108 -7.82 -2.18 -1.65
CA PRO A 108 -8.96 -2.07 -0.75
C PRO A 108 -8.84 -3.25 0.22
N GLU A 109 -8.84 -2.97 1.52
CA GLU A 109 -9.25 -3.95 2.50
C GLU A 109 -10.73 -4.28 2.22
N GLY A 110 -10.93 -5.27 1.35
CA GLY A 110 -12.24 -5.85 1.04
C GLY A 110 -12.18 -7.33 1.32
N GLY A 111 -12.37 -7.72 2.58
CA GLY A 111 -12.44 -9.14 2.95
C GLY A 111 -12.57 -9.43 4.44
N SER A 112 -13.82 -9.40 4.92
CA SER A 112 -14.39 -10.16 6.04
C SER A 112 -14.79 -9.36 7.29
N GLY A 113 -16.10 -9.31 7.56
CA GLY A 113 -16.62 -8.90 8.87
C GLY A 113 -17.96 -8.17 8.91
N VAL A 114 -18.98 -8.57 8.12
CA VAL A 114 -20.37 -8.39 8.59
C VAL A 114 -20.65 -9.57 9.52
N MET A 115 -20.69 -9.28 10.82
CA MET A 115 -21.14 -10.21 11.85
C MET A 115 -22.26 -9.50 12.61
N GLY A 116 -23.47 -9.74 12.13
CA GLY A 116 -24.69 -9.78 12.94
C GLY A 116 -25.08 -11.23 13.13
#